data_AF-A0AAJ2N7Y1-F1
#
_entry.id   AF-A0AAJ2N7Y1-F1
#
_cell.length_a   1.000
_cell.length_b   1.000
_cell.length_c   1.000
_cell.angle_alpha   90.00
_cell.angle_beta   90.00
_cell.angle_gamma   90.00
#
_symmetry.space_group_name_H-M   'P 1'
#
loop_
_entity.id
_entity.type
_entity.pdbx_description
1 polymer ?
#
loop_
_entity_poly.entity_id
_entity_poly.type
_entity_poly.pdbx_seq_one_letter_code
_entity_poly.pdbx_strand_id
1 'polypeptide(L)'
;MKKGFLAVSFSLFLAIALIVLPFSGTNVDAKGVSGSITINKETYKYIEESFGKNRGITFNPGQHTYKIAPNPHDNPKYNKKQEQFYEEIAKGVKTLVEKSGWKDTLSNITALGETYTLAPR
;
A
#
# COMPACT_ATOMS: atom_id res chain seq x y z
N MET A 1 11.94 -37.68 -56.10
CA MET A 1 12.86 -37.02 -55.15
C MET A 1 12.33 -35.60 -54.90
N LYS A 2 12.27 -35.19 -53.62
CA LYS A 2 11.63 -33.96 -53.08
C LYS A 2 12.38 -32.71 -53.57
N LYS A 3 11.75 -31.70 -54.22
CA LYS A 3 11.15 -30.45 -53.66
C LYS A 3 11.83 -29.99 -52.35
N GLY A 4 12.30 -28.77 -52.14
CA GLY A 4 12.25 -27.50 -52.86
C GLY A 4 12.87 -26.41 -51.96
N PHE A 5 13.36 -25.35 -52.60
CA PHE A 5 13.73 -23.99 -52.16
C PHE A 5 13.75 -23.58 -50.68
N LEU A 6 14.84 -22.90 -50.32
CA LEU A 6 15.01 -22.04 -49.16
C LEU A 6 13.93 -20.94 -49.11
N ALA A 7 13.39 -20.70 -47.91
CA ALA A 7 12.85 -19.40 -47.53
C ALA A 7 13.22 -19.12 -46.07
N VAL A 8 14.02 -18.07 -45.91
CA VAL A 8 14.45 -17.47 -44.65
C VAL A 8 13.23 -16.85 -43.98
N SER A 9 12.88 -17.29 -42.76
CA SER A 9 11.89 -16.59 -41.93
C SER A 9 12.58 -15.97 -40.73
N PHE A 10 12.76 -14.66 -40.86
CA PHE A 10 13.24 -13.70 -39.87
C PHE A 10 12.37 -13.79 -38.60
N SER A 11 12.84 -14.48 -37.56
CA SER A 11 12.16 -14.45 -36.26
C SER A 11 12.55 -13.17 -35.54
N LEU A 12 11.58 -12.26 -35.49
CA LEU A 12 11.59 -11.01 -34.77
C LEU A 12 11.79 -11.28 -33.26
N PHE A 13 12.99 -11.00 -32.74
CA PHE A 13 13.20 -10.90 -31.30
C PHE A 13 12.48 -9.66 -30.79
N LEU A 14 11.32 -9.84 -30.17
CA LEU A 14 10.64 -8.79 -29.42
C LEU A 14 11.38 -8.60 -28.10
N ALA A 15 12.42 -7.77 -28.11
CA ALA A 15 13.07 -7.30 -26.89
C ALA A 15 12.09 -6.36 -26.16
N ILE A 16 11.40 -6.89 -25.15
CA ILE A 16 10.65 -6.06 -24.20
C ILE A 16 11.70 -5.35 -23.33
N ALA A 17 12.07 -4.13 -23.74
CA ALA A 17 12.81 -3.22 -22.89
C ALA A 17 11.89 -2.82 -21.73
N LEU A 18 12.03 -3.49 -20.58
CA LEU A 18 11.54 -2.98 -19.31
C LEU A 18 12.28 -1.67 -19.02
N ILE A 19 11.65 -0.55 -19.40
CA ILE A 19 12.07 0.78 -18.96
C ILE A 19 11.76 0.83 -17.47
N VAL A 20 12.75 0.46 -16.66
CA VAL A 20 12.76 0.81 -15.23
C VAL A 20 13.02 2.31 -15.20
N LEU A 21 11.95 3.11 -15.16
CA LEU A 21 12.08 4.52 -14.84
C LEU A 21 12.71 4.62 -13.45
N PRO A 22 13.86 5.29 -13.27
CA PRO A 22 14.30 5.67 -11.95
C PRO A 22 13.28 6.70 -11.45
N PHE A 23 12.36 6.27 -10.58
CA PHE A 23 11.63 7.19 -9.74
C PHE A 23 12.68 7.89 -8.87
N SER A 24 13.19 9.03 -9.36
CA SER A 24 13.92 10.00 -8.56
C SER A 24 12.93 10.66 -7.61
N GLY A 25 12.48 9.88 -6.62
CA GLY A 25 11.79 10.41 -5.46
C GLY A 25 12.83 11.13 -4.62
N THR A 26 12.75 12.45 -4.58
CA THR A 26 13.36 13.22 -3.51
C THR A 26 12.85 12.64 -2.20
N ASN A 27 13.75 12.01 -1.43
CA ASN A 27 13.47 11.59 -0.07
C ASN A 27 13.32 12.86 0.77
N VAL A 28 12.14 13.47 0.70
CA VAL A 28 11.65 14.24 1.83
C VAL A 28 11.39 13.19 2.90
N ASP A 29 12.29 13.10 3.89
CA ASP A 29 12.08 12.31 5.09
C ASP A 29 10.79 12.78 5.74
N ALA A 30 9.68 12.18 5.36
CA ALA A 30 8.42 12.33 6.04
C ALA A 30 8.66 11.80 7.46
N LYS A 31 8.57 12.67 8.45
CA LYS A 31 8.64 12.34 9.88
C LYS A 31 7.39 11.55 10.35
N GLY A 32 6.87 10.67 9.51
CA GLY A 32 5.70 9.83 9.73
C GLY A 32 6.11 8.37 9.63
N VAL A 33 5.40 7.50 10.34
CA VAL A 33 5.64 6.05 10.26
C VAL A 33 5.36 5.56 8.85
N SER A 34 6.22 4.67 8.34
CA SER A 34 6.01 4.02 7.04
C SER A 34 6.36 2.54 7.11
N GLY A 35 5.84 1.76 6.17
CA GLY A 35 6.12 0.34 6.06
C GLY A 35 5.59 -0.24 4.76
N SER A 36 5.57 -1.57 4.67
CA SER A 36 5.02 -2.28 3.53
C SER A 36 4.16 -3.46 3.97
N ILE A 37 3.18 -3.81 3.13
CA ILE A 37 2.33 -4.98 3.34
C ILE A 37 1.89 -5.57 2.00
N THR A 38 1.86 -6.89 1.91
CA THR A 38 1.33 -7.59 0.73
C THR A 38 -0.14 -7.93 0.95
N ILE A 39 -1.00 -7.47 0.03
CA ILE A 39 -2.45 -7.67 -0.01
C ILE A 39 -2.78 -8.25 -1.38
N ASN A 40 -3.46 -9.41 -1.45
CA ASN A 40 -3.82 -10.04 -2.73
C ASN A 40 -2.63 -10.24 -3.70
N LYS A 41 -1.45 -10.59 -3.16
CA LYS A 41 -0.17 -10.78 -3.88
C LYS A 41 0.48 -9.50 -4.45
N GLU A 42 -0.09 -8.33 -4.19
CA GLU A 42 0.50 -7.04 -4.54
C GLU A 42 1.09 -6.38 -3.29
N THR A 43 2.29 -5.81 -3.41
CA THR A 43 2.98 -5.14 -2.31
C THR A 43 2.64 -3.66 -2.30
N TYR A 44 2.02 -3.23 -1.20
CA TYR A 44 1.70 -1.84 -0.94
C TYR A 44 2.72 -1.25 0.03
N LYS A 45 3.22 -0.06 -0.26
CA LYS A 45 3.87 0.80 0.73
C LYS A 45 2.79 1.60 1.45
N TYR A 46 2.86 1.67 2.77
CA TYR A 46 1.99 2.55 3.55
C TYR A 46 2.79 3.63 4.27
N ILE A 47 2.15 4.77 4.48
CA ILE A 47 2.73 5.91 5.21
C ILE A 47 1.65 6.60 6.04
N GLU A 48 2.02 7.06 7.24
CA GLU A 48 1.24 7.97 8.07
C GLU A 48 0.94 9.26 7.31
N GLU A 49 -0.33 9.64 7.32
CA GLU A 49 -0.81 10.92 6.79
C GLU A 49 -1.25 11.81 7.95
N SER A 50 -0.87 13.10 7.91
CA SER A 50 -1.27 14.07 8.93
C SER A 50 -2.45 14.91 8.45
N PHE A 51 -3.55 14.89 9.22
CA PHE A 51 -4.73 15.73 9.00
C PHE A 51 -4.85 16.79 10.12
N GLY A 52 -3.75 17.49 10.38
CA GLY A 52 -3.63 18.44 11.48
C GLY A 52 -3.62 17.73 12.83
N LYS A 53 -4.74 17.81 13.57
CA LYS A 53 -4.86 17.15 14.89
C LYS A 53 -5.14 15.65 14.80
N ASN A 54 -5.62 15.16 13.65
CA ASN A 54 -5.88 13.74 13.44
C ASN A 54 -4.83 13.09 12.54
N ARG A 55 -4.84 11.76 12.48
CA ARG A 55 -3.93 10.91 11.71
C ARG A 55 -4.66 10.03 10.72
N GLY A 56 -3.92 9.61 9.73
CA GLY A 56 -4.38 8.80 8.62
C GLY A 56 -3.30 7.85 8.14
N ILE A 57 -3.63 7.07 7.14
CA ILE A 57 -2.72 6.16 6.47
C ILE A 57 -3.03 6.16 4.97
N THR A 58 -1.98 6.18 4.16
CA THR A 58 -2.06 6.07 2.70
C THR A 58 -1.36 4.80 2.24
N PHE A 59 -2.00 4.00 1.39
CA PHE A 59 -1.41 2.83 0.73
C PHE A 59 -1.15 3.10 -0.76
N ASN A 60 0.03 2.73 -1.24
CA ASN A 60 0.47 2.86 -2.64
C ASN A 60 1.02 1.53 -3.16
N PRO A 61 0.68 1.08 -4.38
CA PRO A 61 -0.02 1.80 -5.45
C PRO A 61 -1.52 2.04 -5.19
N GLY A 62 -2.16 2.91 -5.99
CA GLY A 62 -3.61 3.20 -5.91
C GLY A 62 -4.04 4.37 -5.02
N GLN A 63 -3.13 4.96 -4.24
CA GLN A 63 -3.39 6.13 -3.37
C GLN A 63 -4.59 5.96 -2.41
N HIS A 64 -4.77 4.76 -1.85
CA HIS A 64 -5.85 4.49 -0.89
C HIS A 64 -5.57 5.22 0.42
N THR A 65 -6.18 6.38 0.59
CA THR A 65 -5.94 7.32 1.69
C THR A 65 -7.12 7.32 2.65
N TYR A 66 -6.84 7.06 3.93
CA TYR A 66 -7.87 7.00 4.96
C TYR A 66 -7.51 7.86 6.17
N LYS A 67 -8.53 8.50 6.74
CA LYS A 67 -8.50 9.11 8.06
C LYS A 67 -8.87 8.06 9.10
N ILE A 68 -8.15 8.03 10.22
CA ILE A 68 -8.37 7.07 11.29
C ILE A 68 -9.25 7.69 12.39
N ALA A 69 -10.25 6.94 12.85
CA ALA A 69 -11.16 7.31 13.92
C ALA A 69 -11.39 6.13 14.90
N PRO A 70 -11.37 6.33 16.23
CA PRO A 70 -11.04 7.56 16.95
C PRO A 70 -9.59 8.03 16.66
N ASN A 71 -9.24 9.24 17.08
CA ASN A 71 -7.92 9.79 16.81
C ASN A 71 -6.86 8.94 17.53
N PRO A 72 -5.83 8.40 16.86
CA PRO A 72 -4.83 7.56 17.50
C PRO A 72 -4.11 8.25 18.68
N HIS A 73 -4.02 9.58 18.68
CA HIS A 73 -3.47 10.34 19.81
C HIS A 73 -4.28 10.23 21.11
N ASP A 74 -5.55 9.84 21.05
CA ASP A 74 -6.38 9.61 22.23
C ASP A 74 -5.99 8.31 22.95
N ASN A 75 -5.32 7.38 22.26
CA ASN A 75 -4.77 6.17 22.87
C ASN A 75 -3.41 6.49 23.55
N PRO A 76 -3.28 6.31 24.87
CA PRO A 76 -2.08 6.70 25.62
C PRO A 76 -0.82 5.92 25.20
N LYS A 77 -0.98 4.77 24.53
CA LYS A 77 0.13 3.95 24.04
C LYS A 77 0.66 4.43 22.69
N TYR A 78 -0.15 5.17 21.90
CA TYR A 78 0.16 5.50 20.51
C TYR A 78 1.49 6.22 20.36
N ASN A 79 1.72 7.30 21.11
CA ASN A 79 2.93 8.12 20.99
C ASN A 79 4.23 7.34 21.24
N LYS A 80 4.17 6.20 21.97
CA LYS A 80 5.33 5.33 22.26
C LYS A 80 5.41 4.13 21.31
N LYS A 81 4.37 3.86 20.53
CA LYS A 81 4.18 2.63 19.76
C LYS A 81 3.58 2.91 18.38
N GLN A 82 3.97 4.01 17.75
CA GLN A 82 3.40 4.43 16.46
C GLN A 82 3.67 3.38 15.38
N GLU A 83 4.89 2.81 15.31
CA GLU A 83 5.23 1.74 14.37
C GLU A 83 4.31 0.52 14.53
N GLN A 84 4.17 0.02 15.75
CA GLN A 84 3.27 -1.10 16.07
C GLN A 84 1.83 -0.77 15.67
N PHE A 85 1.36 0.45 15.96
CA PHE A 85 0.02 0.88 15.61
C PHE A 85 -0.23 0.79 14.10
N TYR A 86 0.63 1.39 13.28
CA TYR A 86 0.44 1.37 11.82
C TYR A 86 0.61 -0.01 11.22
N GLU A 87 1.48 -0.86 11.77
CA GLU A 87 1.59 -2.26 11.37
C GLU A 87 0.27 -3.02 11.65
N GLU A 88 -0.34 -2.83 12.82
CA GLU A 88 -1.61 -3.44 13.19
C GLU A 88 -2.78 -2.91 12.33
N ILE A 89 -2.82 -1.59 12.08
CA ILE A 89 -3.79 -1.00 11.15
C ILE A 89 -3.64 -1.63 9.75
N ALA A 90 -2.42 -1.71 9.22
CA ALA A 90 -2.16 -2.28 7.90
C ALA A 90 -2.59 -3.75 7.81
N LYS A 91 -2.32 -4.56 8.85
CA LYS A 91 -2.79 -5.95 8.93
C LYS A 91 -4.32 -6.04 8.92
N GLY A 92 -5.02 -5.17 9.64
CA GLY A 92 -6.48 -5.12 9.61
C GLY A 92 -7.04 -4.73 8.25
N VAL A 93 -6.43 -3.72 7.59
CA VAL A 93 -6.75 -3.35 6.20
C VAL A 93 -6.59 -4.54 5.27
N LYS A 94 -5.44 -5.23 5.34
CA LYS A 94 -5.20 -6.45 4.55
C LYS A 94 -6.34 -7.44 4.70
N THR A 95 -6.70 -7.81 5.93
CA THR A 95 -7.78 -8.78 6.18
C THR A 95 -9.10 -8.36 5.54
N LEU A 96 -9.47 -7.08 5.62
CA LEU A 96 -10.73 -6.58 5.07
C LEU A 96 -10.72 -6.48 3.54
N VAL A 97 -9.59 -6.06 2.97
CA VAL A 97 -9.39 -5.92 1.52
C VAL A 97 -9.29 -7.27 0.84
N GLU A 98 -8.58 -8.24 1.42
CA GLU A 98 -8.54 -9.61 0.90
C GLU A 98 -9.92 -10.28 0.95
N LYS A 99 -10.76 -9.92 1.93
CA LYS A 99 -12.13 -10.44 2.05
C LYS A 99 -13.12 -9.79 1.08
N SER A 100 -13.03 -8.48 0.87
CA SER A 100 -14.13 -7.73 0.23
C SER A 100 -13.71 -6.59 -0.70
N GLY A 101 -12.42 -6.53 -1.04
CA GLY A 101 -11.84 -5.47 -1.84
C GLY A 101 -11.64 -4.16 -1.06
N TRP A 102 -11.00 -3.20 -1.71
CA TRP A 102 -10.89 -1.84 -1.22
C TRP A 102 -12.27 -1.19 -1.14
N LYS A 103 -12.54 -0.49 -0.04
CA LYS A 103 -13.79 0.22 0.23
C LYS A 103 -13.50 1.61 0.74
N ASP A 104 -14.46 2.50 0.62
CA ASP A 104 -14.37 3.85 1.16
C ASP A 104 -14.24 3.84 2.69
N THR A 105 -14.90 2.88 3.36
CA THR A 105 -14.82 2.72 4.80
C THR A 105 -14.43 1.30 5.19
N LEU A 106 -13.45 1.20 6.09
CA LEU A 106 -12.96 -0.06 6.66
C LEU A 106 -13.09 0.02 8.19
N SER A 107 -14.03 -0.73 8.75
CA SER A 107 -14.34 -0.74 10.19
C SER A 107 -13.85 -2.01 10.88
N ASN A 108 -13.83 -1.98 12.22
CA ASN A 108 -13.45 -3.12 13.06
C ASN A 108 -11.98 -3.52 12.93
N ILE A 109 -11.09 -2.54 12.74
CA ILE A 109 -9.65 -2.76 12.74
C ILE A 109 -9.13 -2.54 14.15
N THR A 110 -8.47 -3.54 14.75
CA THR A 110 -7.92 -3.42 16.10
C THR A 110 -6.44 -3.05 16.07
N ALA A 111 -6.06 -2.01 16.81
CA ALA A 111 -4.66 -1.64 17.04
C ALA A 111 -4.48 -1.16 18.49
N LEU A 112 -3.37 -1.53 19.13
CA LEU A 112 -3.02 -1.21 20.51
C LEU A 112 -4.10 -1.52 21.56
N GLY A 113 -5.02 -2.44 21.24
CA GLY A 113 -6.15 -2.86 22.08
C GLY A 113 -7.43 -2.05 21.91
N GLU A 114 -7.50 -1.13 20.96
CA GLU A 114 -8.71 -0.36 20.62
C GLU A 114 -9.17 -0.65 19.19
N THR A 115 -10.44 -0.39 18.92
CA THR A 115 -11.04 -0.58 17.60
C THR A 115 -11.15 0.75 16.86
N TYR A 116 -10.71 0.75 15.60
CA TYR A 116 -10.69 1.88 14.71
C TYR A 116 -11.52 1.65 13.45
N THR A 117 -11.93 2.76 12.86
CA THR A 117 -12.52 2.87 11.53
C THR A 117 -11.64 3.77 10.68
N LEU A 118 -11.37 3.33 9.46
CA LEU A 118 -10.71 4.08 8.41
C LEU A 118 -11.80 4.59 7.47
N ALA A 119 -11.92 5.91 7.35
CA ALA A 119 -12.88 6.59 6.47
C ALA A 119 -12.13 7.40 5.41
N PRO A 120 -12.77 7.81 4.29
CA PRO A 120 -12.11 8.62 3.28
C PRO A 120 -11.59 9.93 3.87
N ARG A 121 -10.50 10.45 3.28
CA ARG A 121 -9.90 11.75 3.62
C ARG A 121 -10.93 12.90 3.56
#